data_AF-A0A1V2SZ49-F1
#
_entry.id   AF-A0A1V2SZ49-F1
#
_cell.length_a   1.000
_cell.length_b   1.000
_cell.length_c   1.000
_cell.angle_alpha   90.00
_cell.angle_beta   90.00
_cell.angle_gamma   90.00
#
_symmetry.space_group_name_H-M   'P 1'
#
loop_
_entity.id
_entity.type
_entity.pdbx_description
1 polymer ?
#
loop_
_entity_poly.entity_id
_entity_poly.type
_entity_poly.pdbx_seq_one_letter_code
_entity_poly.pdbx_strand_id
1 'polypeptide(L)'
;MRNKNIIMLLISSLILSGCGPEPEDKKSQQQQSTTPTDQQVLAAQQAATKVAEQSAAKAAADAKALAQQEVQQYSDKQALLGRLQAAPKYQHAAREKAASQIANPGTARYQQFDDNPVKQVAQNPLATFSLDVDTGSYANVRRFLNQGLLPPPDAVRVEEIVNYFPSDWDIKDKQSIPASKPIPFAMRYELAPAPWNEQRTLLKVDILAKDRKSEELPASNLVFLIDTSGSMISDERLPLIQSSLKLLVKELREQDNIAIVTYAGDSRIALPSISGSHKAEINAAIDSLDAEGSTNGGAGLEMAYQQAAKGFIKGGINRILLATDGDFNVGIDDPKSIESMVKKQRESGVTLSTLGVGDSNYNEAMMVRIADVGNGNYSYIDTLSEAQKVLNSEMRQTLITVAKDVKAQIEFNPAWVTEYRQIGYEKRQLRAEDFNNDNVDAGDIGAGKHITFLFELTLKGQKASIDKLRYAPDNKSAKSDKTKELAWLKIRWKSPQGKESQLVEFPLAFAIKAPSEDMRFRAAVAAYGQKLRGSEYLNNTSWQQIKQWAQKAKGEDPQGYRAEFIRLIGLAKDLDNSQN
;
A
#
# COMPACT_ATOMS: atom_id res chain seq x y z
N MET A 1 -22.26 37.89 -31.67
CA MET A 1 -21.05 37.25 -32.27
C MET A 1 -21.45 35.83 -32.65
N ARG A 2 -21.22 35.39 -33.90
CA ARG A 2 -22.20 34.56 -34.62
C ARG A 2 -21.71 33.12 -34.91
N ASN A 3 -22.41 32.16 -34.32
CA ASN A 3 -22.61 30.74 -34.64
C ASN A 3 -21.72 29.99 -35.67
N LYS A 4 -21.11 28.90 -35.19
CA LYS A 4 -21.40 27.48 -35.57
C LYS A 4 -22.02 27.19 -36.95
N ASN A 5 -21.39 26.30 -37.75
CA ASN A 5 -21.83 24.93 -38.12
C ASN A 5 -21.42 24.44 -39.54
N ILE A 6 -21.23 23.09 -39.67
CA ILE A 6 -21.54 22.21 -40.84
C ILE A 6 -20.72 22.45 -42.15
N ILE A 7 -19.86 21.52 -42.63
CA ILE A 7 -20.03 20.15 -43.20
C ILE A 7 -20.35 20.11 -44.72
N MET A 8 -19.64 19.19 -45.42
CA MET A 8 -19.90 18.55 -46.74
C MET A 8 -19.37 19.13 -48.09
N LEU A 9 -18.37 18.39 -48.63
CA LEU A 9 -18.36 17.61 -49.89
C LEU A 9 -18.41 18.23 -51.33
N LEU A 10 -17.74 17.49 -52.25
CA LEU A 10 -17.84 17.42 -53.73
C LEU A 10 -17.16 18.55 -54.54
N ILE A 11 -16.13 18.30 -55.37
CA ILE A 11 -15.96 17.46 -56.60
C ILE A 11 -16.35 18.23 -57.89
N SER A 12 -15.34 18.46 -58.76
CA SER A 12 -15.29 18.64 -60.25
C SER A 12 -16.48 19.28 -61.00
N SER A 13 -16.36 20.06 -62.09
CA SER A 13 -15.29 20.41 -63.05
C SER A 13 -15.94 21.26 -64.17
N LEU A 14 -15.20 22.01 -65.02
CA LEU A 14 -15.60 22.26 -66.44
C LEU A 14 -14.46 22.85 -67.30
N ILE A 15 -14.61 22.78 -68.62
CA ILE A 15 -13.67 23.19 -69.69
C ILE A 15 -14.41 24.11 -70.70
N LEU A 16 -13.74 25.09 -71.32
CA LEU A 16 -14.12 25.71 -72.61
C LEU A 16 -12.94 26.51 -73.23
N SER A 17 -13.17 27.14 -74.41
CA SER A 17 -12.17 27.09 -75.52
C SER A 17 -12.26 28.26 -76.54
N GLY A 18 -11.16 28.55 -77.28
CA GLY A 18 -11.17 29.42 -78.49
C GLY A 18 -9.85 30.19 -78.79
N CYS A 19 -9.47 30.34 -80.07
CA CYS A 19 -8.22 30.98 -80.59
C CYS A 19 -8.35 32.54 -80.74
N GLY A 20 -7.39 33.38 -81.19
CA GLY A 20 -6.04 33.32 -81.83
C GLY A 20 -5.92 34.46 -82.89
N PRO A 21 -4.81 34.70 -83.65
CA PRO A 21 -3.44 34.15 -83.65
C PRO A 21 -2.26 35.19 -83.56
N GLU A 22 -1.05 34.70 -83.26
CA GLU A 22 0.38 35.04 -83.61
C GLU A 22 0.89 36.40 -84.20
N PRO A 23 2.24 36.68 -84.22
CA PRO A 23 3.40 36.02 -83.53
C PRO A 23 4.47 36.98 -82.92
N GLU A 24 5.34 36.47 -82.02
CA GLU A 24 6.83 36.48 -82.15
C GLU A 24 7.60 35.87 -80.94
N ASP A 25 8.64 35.10 -81.25
CA ASP A 25 9.77 34.53 -80.48
C ASP A 25 9.91 34.68 -78.94
N LYS A 26 9.93 33.54 -78.22
CA LYS A 26 11.16 32.97 -77.60
C LYS A 26 10.97 31.58 -76.94
N LYS A 27 12.07 30.80 -76.92
CA LYS A 27 12.22 29.41 -76.43
C LYS A 27 11.71 29.23 -74.99
N SER A 28 10.74 28.35 -74.70
CA SER A 28 10.81 26.88 -74.58
C SER A 28 11.40 26.35 -73.27
N GLN A 29 10.54 25.90 -72.34
CA GLN A 29 10.61 24.59 -71.67
C GLN A 29 9.29 24.33 -70.90
N GLN A 30 8.51 23.35 -71.34
CA GLN A 30 7.32 22.86 -70.63
C GLN A 30 7.20 21.34 -70.77
N GLN A 31 6.58 20.71 -69.77
CA GLN A 31 6.51 19.26 -69.60
C GLN A 31 5.60 18.59 -70.63
N GLN A 32 6.03 17.43 -71.14
CA GLN A 32 5.15 16.49 -71.85
C GLN A 32 4.66 15.40 -70.90
N SER A 33 3.34 15.23 -70.82
CA SER A 33 2.69 14.09 -70.17
C SER A 33 2.69 12.89 -71.12
N THR A 34 3.36 11.80 -70.74
CA THR A 34 3.34 10.54 -71.47
C THR A 34 2.32 9.57 -70.86
N THR A 35 1.38 9.10 -71.68
CA THR A 35 0.57 7.92 -71.35
C THR A 35 1.48 6.69 -71.37
N PRO A 36 1.47 5.82 -70.33
CA PRO A 36 2.31 4.63 -70.34
C PRO A 36 1.92 3.68 -71.48
N THR A 37 2.91 3.17 -72.20
CA THR A 37 2.72 2.15 -73.24
C THR A 37 2.31 0.80 -72.65
N ASP A 38 1.64 -0.05 -73.43
CA ASP A 38 1.14 -1.36 -72.97
C ASP A 38 2.23 -2.25 -72.33
N GLN A 39 3.49 -2.13 -72.78
CA GLN A 39 4.63 -2.80 -72.15
C GLN A 39 4.91 -2.34 -70.71
N GLN A 40 4.70 -1.06 -70.39
CA GLN A 40 4.87 -0.53 -69.03
C GLN A 40 3.74 -0.99 -68.10
N VAL A 41 2.51 -1.09 -68.62
CA VAL A 41 1.35 -1.64 -67.89
C VAL A 41 1.57 -3.14 -67.61
N LEU A 42 2.03 -3.90 -68.61
CA LEU A 42 2.32 -5.33 -68.46
C LEU A 42 3.47 -5.58 -67.46
N ALA A 43 4.53 -4.77 -67.50
CA ALA A 43 5.63 -4.85 -66.54
C ALA A 43 5.17 -4.51 -65.10
N ALA A 44 4.30 -3.51 -64.93
CA ALA A 44 3.73 -3.16 -63.63
C ALA A 44 2.82 -4.27 -63.08
N GLN A 45 2.00 -4.91 -63.92
CA GLN A 45 1.20 -6.07 -63.53
C GLN A 45 2.08 -7.27 -63.14
N GLN A 46 3.13 -7.59 -63.91
CA GLN A 46 4.07 -8.67 -63.57
C GLN A 46 4.82 -8.41 -62.25
N ALA A 47 5.18 -7.15 -61.97
CA ALA A 47 5.77 -6.77 -60.68
C ALA A 47 4.77 -6.93 -59.52
N ALA A 48 3.51 -6.50 -59.71
CA ALA A 48 2.46 -6.67 -58.71
C ALA A 48 2.17 -8.16 -58.41
N THR A 49 2.13 -9.02 -59.43
CA THR A 49 1.96 -10.48 -59.26
C THR A 49 3.11 -11.08 -58.44
N LYS A 50 4.37 -10.73 -58.72
CA LYS A 50 5.52 -11.22 -57.93
C LYS A 50 5.47 -10.78 -56.47
N VAL A 51 5.04 -9.55 -56.19
CA VAL A 51 4.88 -9.07 -54.80
C VAL A 51 3.74 -9.81 -54.08
N ALA A 52 2.64 -10.11 -54.78
CA ALA A 52 1.55 -10.93 -54.25
C ALA A 52 1.98 -12.39 -54.00
N GLU A 53 2.75 -13.00 -54.90
CA GLU A 53 3.31 -14.35 -54.71
C GLU A 53 4.26 -14.41 -53.51
N GLN A 54 5.13 -13.41 -53.34
CA GLN A 54 6.03 -13.32 -52.18
C GLN A 54 5.28 -13.11 -50.86
N SER A 55 4.21 -12.30 -50.84
CA SER A 55 3.40 -12.10 -49.64
C SER A 55 2.61 -13.36 -49.26
N ALA A 56 2.08 -14.08 -50.25
CA ALA A 56 1.41 -15.37 -50.04
C ALA A 56 2.39 -16.45 -49.53
N ALA A 57 3.61 -16.52 -50.09
CA ALA A 57 4.64 -17.44 -49.63
C ALA A 57 5.08 -17.16 -48.18
N LYS A 58 5.18 -15.88 -47.79
CA LYS A 58 5.45 -15.49 -46.40
C LYS A 58 4.30 -15.89 -45.46
N ALA A 59 3.06 -15.57 -45.83
CA ALA A 59 1.89 -15.93 -45.03
C ALA A 59 1.76 -17.45 -44.82
N ALA A 60 2.10 -18.26 -45.84
CA ALA A 60 2.13 -19.71 -45.74
C ALA A 60 3.26 -20.23 -44.81
N ALA A 61 4.42 -19.57 -44.79
CA ALA A 61 5.51 -19.88 -43.86
C ALA A 61 5.14 -19.53 -42.41
N ASP A 62 4.57 -18.35 -42.18
CA ASP A 62 4.14 -17.88 -40.85
C ASP A 62 3.02 -18.78 -40.29
N ALA A 63 2.04 -19.18 -41.11
CA ALA A 63 0.99 -20.13 -40.72
C ALA A 63 1.54 -21.53 -40.39
N LYS A 64 2.58 -21.98 -41.10
CA LYS A 64 3.24 -23.27 -40.83
C LYS A 64 4.04 -23.24 -39.53
N ALA A 65 4.68 -22.11 -39.19
CA ALA A 65 5.37 -21.92 -37.92
C ALA A 65 4.38 -21.93 -36.74
N LEU A 66 3.24 -21.23 -36.86
CA LEU A 66 2.16 -21.25 -35.86
C LEU A 66 1.63 -22.67 -35.62
N ALA A 67 1.34 -23.43 -36.69
CA ALA A 67 0.88 -24.81 -36.57
C ALA A 67 1.92 -25.73 -35.90
N GLN A 68 3.21 -25.54 -36.17
CA GLN A 68 4.27 -26.28 -35.47
C GLN A 68 4.37 -25.91 -33.98
N GLN A 69 4.14 -24.65 -33.65
CA GLN A 69 4.14 -24.16 -32.26
C GLN A 69 2.95 -24.71 -31.47
N GLU A 70 1.75 -24.78 -32.05
CA GLU A 70 0.57 -25.43 -31.45
C GLU A 70 0.78 -26.93 -31.21
N VAL A 71 1.37 -27.64 -32.18
CA VAL A 71 1.68 -29.08 -32.04
C VAL A 71 2.68 -29.33 -30.92
N GLN A 72 3.73 -28.50 -30.80
CA GLN A 72 4.69 -28.59 -29.70
C GLN A 72 4.00 -28.33 -28.35
N GLN A 73 3.17 -27.30 -28.26
CA GLN A 73 2.44 -26.94 -27.04
C GLN A 73 1.43 -28.03 -26.61
N TYR A 74 0.85 -28.77 -27.57
CA TYR A 74 0.02 -29.95 -27.29
C TYR A 74 0.84 -31.14 -26.78
N SER A 75 2.03 -31.38 -27.36
CA SER A 75 2.96 -32.42 -26.92
C SER A 75 3.44 -32.20 -25.49
N ASP A 76 3.87 -30.97 -25.17
CA ASP A 76 4.34 -30.59 -23.84
C ASP A 76 3.22 -30.73 -22.79
N LYS A 77 1.97 -30.40 -23.16
CA LYS A 77 0.78 -30.61 -22.32
C LYS A 77 0.49 -32.09 -22.06
N GLN A 78 0.67 -32.97 -23.04
CA GLN A 78 0.53 -34.42 -22.85
C GLN A 78 1.66 -35.00 -21.99
N ALA A 79 2.90 -34.53 -22.17
CA ALA A 79 4.04 -34.91 -21.33
C ALA A 79 3.84 -34.48 -19.86
N LEU A 80 3.26 -33.30 -19.62
CA LEU A 80 2.89 -32.83 -18.28
C LEU A 80 1.80 -33.70 -17.63
N LEU A 81 0.75 -34.05 -18.39
CA LEU A 81 -0.32 -34.94 -17.92
C LEU A 81 0.19 -36.35 -17.58
N GLY A 82 1.14 -36.88 -18.36
CA GLY A 82 1.79 -38.16 -18.06
C GLY A 82 2.60 -38.14 -16.75
N ARG A 83 3.29 -37.03 -16.45
CA ARG A 83 4.02 -36.86 -15.18
C ARG A 83 3.07 -36.71 -13.99
N LEU A 84 1.95 -36.01 -14.15
CA LEU A 84 0.92 -35.85 -13.12
C LEU A 84 0.21 -37.17 -12.76
N GLN A 85 0.11 -38.12 -13.70
CA GLN A 85 -0.45 -39.45 -13.42
C GLN A 85 0.53 -40.42 -12.74
N ALA A 86 1.83 -40.11 -12.74
CA ALA A 86 2.88 -40.91 -12.09
C ALA A 86 3.20 -40.47 -10.65
N ALA A 87 2.61 -39.36 -10.17
CA ALA A 87 2.76 -38.92 -8.78
C ALA A 87 2.05 -39.87 -7.80
N PRO A 88 2.68 -40.27 -6.68
CA PRO A 88 2.08 -41.22 -5.74
C PRO A 88 0.87 -40.60 -5.02
N LYS A 89 -0.30 -41.23 -5.18
CA LYS A 89 -1.54 -40.82 -4.48
C LYS A 89 -1.47 -41.16 -2.99
N TYR A 90 -0.90 -40.29 -2.18
CA TYR A 90 -0.93 -40.39 -0.72
C TYR A 90 -1.74 -39.25 -0.06
N GLN A 91 -2.85 -39.66 0.58
CA GLN A 91 -3.44 -39.06 1.79
C GLN A 91 -4.03 -37.64 1.76
N HIS A 92 -5.16 -37.46 1.07
CA HIS A 92 -6.14 -36.44 1.48
C HIS A 92 -6.67 -36.66 2.93
N ALA A 93 -6.77 -37.92 3.38
CA ALA A 93 -7.33 -38.30 4.68
C ALA A 93 -6.50 -37.88 5.91
N ALA A 94 -5.23 -37.49 5.73
CA ALA A 94 -4.40 -36.95 6.82
C ALA A 94 -4.74 -35.47 7.11
N ARG A 95 -5.16 -34.72 6.09
CA ARG A 95 -5.39 -33.27 6.15
C ARG A 95 -6.58 -32.91 7.04
N GLU A 96 -7.65 -33.69 7.01
CA GLU A 96 -8.85 -33.51 7.87
C GLU A 96 -8.57 -33.77 9.36
N LYS A 97 -7.67 -34.72 9.68
CA LYS A 97 -7.29 -35.02 11.07
C LYS A 97 -6.30 -34.01 11.67
N ALA A 98 -5.46 -33.37 10.85
CA ALA A 98 -4.59 -32.30 11.32
C ALA A 98 -5.37 -30.99 11.54
N ALA A 99 -6.28 -30.64 10.62
CA ALA A 99 -7.09 -29.43 10.71
C ALA A 99 -8.02 -29.39 11.94
N SER A 100 -8.41 -30.54 12.49
CA SER A 100 -9.35 -30.64 13.62
C SER A 100 -8.73 -30.45 15.01
N GLN A 101 -7.42 -30.22 15.13
CA GLN A 101 -6.73 -30.14 16.45
C GLN A 101 -6.07 -28.78 16.78
N ILE A 102 -6.12 -27.77 15.90
CA ILE A 102 -5.41 -26.49 16.09
C ILE A 102 -6.36 -25.28 16.28
N ALA A 103 -7.67 -25.47 16.17
CA ALA A 103 -8.68 -24.42 16.30
C ALA A 103 -8.87 -23.93 17.76
N ASN A 104 -7.91 -23.18 18.28
CA ASN A 104 -8.05 -22.41 19.52
C ASN A 104 -7.63 -20.95 19.27
N PRO A 105 -8.58 -20.04 18.93
CA PRO A 105 -8.29 -18.67 18.49
C PRO A 105 -7.56 -17.77 19.53
N GLY A 106 -7.49 -18.20 20.79
CA GLY A 106 -6.91 -17.42 21.90
C GLY A 106 -5.39 -17.48 22.07
N THR A 107 -4.64 -17.98 21.09
CA THR A 107 -3.16 -18.11 21.14
C THR A 107 -2.40 -16.95 20.49
N ALA A 108 -3.10 -16.04 19.83
CA ALA A 108 -2.50 -14.88 19.15
C ALA A 108 -1.90 -13.88 20.17
N ARG A 109 -0.67 -13.43 19.91
CA ARG A 109 0.11 -12.54 20.79
C ARG A 109 0.18 -11.13 20.21
N TYR A 110 -0.57 -10.24 20.86
CA TYR A 110 -0.66 -8.81 20.55
C TYR A 110 0.17 -7.98 21.55
N GLN A 111 0.68 -6.83 21.12
CA GLN A 111 1.28 -5.86 22.04
C GLN A 111 0.16 -5.11 22.75
N GLN A 112 0.18 -5.10 24.09
CA GLN A 112 -0.79 -4.35 24.88
C GLN A 112 -0.45 -2.85 24.95
N PHE A 113 -1.47 -2.01 24.90
CA PHE A 113 -1.34 -0.55 25.06
C PHE A 113 -2.67 0.09 25.51
N ASP A 114 -2.59 1.12 26.33
CA ASP A 114 -3.75 1.92 26.74
C ASP A 114 -4.13 2.96 25.69
N ASP A 115 -5.43 3.29 25.62
CA ASP A 115 -5.95 4.43 24.86
C ASP A 115 -5.18 5.73 25.19
N ASN A 116 -4.82 6.51 24.16
CA ASN A 116 -4.23 7.83 24.36
C ASN A 116 -5.12 8.71 25.28
N PRO A 117 -4.60 9.28 26.39
CA PRO A 117 -5.43 10.00 27.36
C PRO A 117 -5.76 11.43 26.89
N VAL A 118 -6.81 12.01 27.49
CA VAL A 118 -7.08 13.45 27.40
C VAL A 118 -5.98 14.23 28.13
N LYS A 119 -5.40 15.22 27.45
CA LYS A 119 -4.31 16.08 27.96
C LYS A 119 -4.78 17.53 28.00
N GLN A 120 -4.62 18.22 29.14
CA GLN A 120 -4.84 19.67 29.22
C GLN A 120 -3.70 20.43 28.52
N VAL A 121 -4.05 21.31 27.57
CA VAL A 121 -3.07 22.08 26.77
C VAL A 121 -2.23 23.02 27.63
N ALA A 122 -2.81 23.58 28.69
CA ALA A 122 -2.10 24.46 29.61
C ALA A 122 -0.95 23.78 30.38
N GLN A 123 -0.91 22.45 30.41
CA GLN A 123 0.14 21.66 31.04
C GLN A 123 1.02 20.92 30.01
N ASN A 124 0.39 20.29 29.01
CA ASN A 124 1.03 19.38 28.07
C ASN A 124 0.66 19.77 26.62
N PRO A 125 1.09 20.94 26.10
CA PRO A 125 0.64 21.45 24.80
C PRO A 125 1.14 20.64 23.60
N LEU A 126 2.15 19.78 23.78
CA LEU A 126 2.83 19.04 22.71
C LEU A 126 2.38 17.57 22.63
N ALA A 127 2.07 17.12 21.42
CA ALA A 127 2.07 15.70 21.06
C ALA A 127 3.19 15.44 20.04
N THR A 128 4.01 14.41 20.26
CA THR A 128 5.15 14.04 19.40
C THR A 128 5.06 12.55 19.07
N PHE A 129 5.15 12.19 17.79
CA PHE A 129 4.94 10.82 17.30
C PHE A 129 5.63 10.58 15.95
N SER A 130 5.89 9.32 15.61
CA SER A 130 6.33 8.93 14.25
C SER A 130 5.14 8.84 13.28
N LEU A 131 5.41 9.10 11.99
CA LEU A 131 4.42 9.05 10.92
C LEU A 131 4.43 7.73 10.12
N ASP A 132 5.15 6.73 10.60
CA ASP A 132 5.08 5.36 10.08
C ASP A 132 3.80 4.66 10.52
N VAL A 133 3.07 4.10 9.55
CA VAL A 133 1.74 3.50 9.74
C VAL A 133 1.57 2.27 8.85
N ASP A 134 1.33 1.15 9.49
CA ASP A 134 0.98 -0.12 8.87
C ASP A 134 -0.54 -0.23 8.61
N THR A 135 -0.98 -1.32 8.02
CA THR A 135 -2.38 -1.55 7.61
C THR A 135 -2.95 -2.89 8.08
N GLY A 136 -2.09 -3.78 8.63
CA GLY A 136 -2.42 -5.16 8.94
C GLY A 136 -3.54 -5.35 9.97
N SER A 137 -3.70 -4.44 10.93
CA SER A 137 -4.79 -4.52 11.92
C SER A 137 -6.17 -4.56 11.27
N TYR A 138 -6.42 -3.84 10.17
CA TYR A 138 -7.72 -3.86 9.50
C TYR A 138 -8.06 -5.23 8.92
N ALA A 139 -7.11 -5.85 8.22
CA ALA A 139 -7.32 -7.19 7.63
C ALA A 139 -7.43 -8.27 8.72
N ASN A 140 -6.66 -8.16 9.81
CA ASN A 140 -6.79 -9.04 10.96
C ASN A 140 -8.16 -8.89 11.67
N VAL A 141 -8.65 -7.67 11.86
CA VAL A 141 -10.01 -7.39 12.36
C VAL A 141 -11.08 -7.96 11.41
N ARG A 142 -10.92 -7.79 10.09
CA ARG A 142 -11.82 -8.36 9.08
C ARG A 142 -11.87 -9.88 9.17
N ARG A 143 -10.73 -10.57 9.37
CA ARG A 143 -10.66 -12.02 9.61
C ARG A 143 -11.53 -12.43 10.79
N PHE A 144 -11.30 -11.86 11.99
CA PHE A 144 -12.07 -12.20 13.19
C PHE A 144 -13.58 -12.06 12.97
N LEU A 145 -14.02 -10.92 12.43
CA LEU A 145 -15.45 -10.67 12.20
C LEU A 145 -16.05 -11.62 11.16
N ASN A 146 -15.33 -11.94 10.07
CA ASN A 146 -15.77 -12.92 9.07
C ASN A 146 -15.81 -14.35 9.64
N GLN A 147 -14.99 -14.67 10.65
CA GLN A 147 -15.02 -15.94 11.39
C GLN A 147 -16.10 -15.99 12.50
N GLY A 148 -16.89 -14.93 12.67
CA GLY A 148 -17.92 -14.88 13.71
C GLY A 148 -17.38 -14.62 15.12
N LEU A 149 -16.22 -13.96 15.23
CA LEU A 149 -15.58 -13.60 16.49
C LEU A 149 -15.35 -12.09 16.58
N LEU A 150 -15.46 -11.52 17.78
CA LEU A 150 -14.94 -10.19 18.04
C LEU A 150 -13.40 -10.25 18.11
N PRO A 151 -12.66 -9.27 17.55
CA PRO A 151 -11.22 -9.19 17.74
C PRO A 151 -10.89 -8.87 19.20
N PRO A 152 -9.77 -9.36 19.75
CA PRO A 152 -9.28 -8.89 21.05
C PRO A 152 -8.87 -7.40 20.94
N PRO A 153 -9.06 -6.57 21.99
CA PRO A 153 -8.78 -5.13 21.93
C PRO A 153 -7.38 -4.77 21.40
N ASP A 154 -6.35 -5.49 21.83
CA ASP A 154 -4.95 -5.27 21.45
C ASP A 154 -4.66 -5.54 19.95
N ALA A 155 -5.55 -6.24 19.25
CA ALA A 155 -5.48 -6.42 17.78
C ALA A 155 -5.99 -5.19 17.00
N VAL A 156 -6.63 -4.23 17.66
CA VAL A 156 -7.35 -3.10 17.06
C VAL A 156 -6.50 -1.82 17.14
N ARG A 157 -5.70 -1.55 16.10
CA ARG A 157 -4.91 -0.31 15.99
C ARG A 157 -5.68 0.70 15.16
N VAL A 158 -6.23 1.71 15.84
CA VAL A 158 -7.21 2.65 15.25
C VAL A 158 -6.57 3.47 14.13
N GLU A 159 -5.28 3.82 14.25
CA GLU A 159 -4.52 4.48 13.19
C GLU A 159 -4.37 3.62 11.93
N GLU A 160 -4.11 2.33 12.05
CA GLU A 160 -3.98 1.43 10.89
C GLU A 160 -5.33 1.26 10.19
N ILE A 161 -6.41 1.11 10.97
CA ILE A 161 -7.78 1.04 10.46
C ILE A 161 -8.19 2.36 9.76
N VAL A 162 -7.83 3.51 10.33
CA VAL A 162 -8.05 4.83 9.69
C VAL A 162 -7.22 5.00 8.41
N ASN A 163 -6.03 4.41 8.33
CA ASN A 163 -5.11 4.55 7.18
C ASN A 163 -5.26 3.47 6.10
N TYR A 164 -5.95 2.36 6.37
CA TYR A 164 -6.17 1.27 5.42
C TYR A 164 -6.86 1.70 4.11
N PHE A 165 -7.73 2.71 4.16
CA PHE A 165 -8.53 3.14 3.00
C PHE A 165 -7.77 4.12 2.10
N PRO A 166 -7.75 3.89 0.77
CA PRO A 166 -7.18 4.83 -0.20
C PRO A 166 -7.71 6.25 -0.06
N SER A 167 -6.91 7.22 -0.50
CA SER A 167 -7.28 8.63 -0.61
C SER A 167 -7.52 8.99 -2.07
N ASP A 168 -8.50 9.84 -2.31
CA ASP A 168 -8.84 10.44 -3.61
C ASP A 168 -7.99 11.68 -3.93
N TRP A 169 -7.14 12.10 -2.99
CA TRP A 169 -6.37 13.34 -3.07
C TRP A 169 -5.18 13.23 -4.04
N ASP A 170 -5.18 14.03 -5.12
CA ASP A 170 -3.99 14.29 -5.94
C ASP A 170 -3.16 15.44 -5.31
N ILE A 171 -1.84 15.26 -5.22
CA ILE A 171 -0.89 16.25 -4.72
C ILE A 171 -0.87 17.58 -5.51
N LYS A 172 -1.42 17.60 -6.74
CA LYS A 172 -1.61 18.82 -7.55
C LYS A 172 -2.79 19.68 -7.09
N ASP A 173 -3.63 19.19 -6.18
CA ASP A 173 -4.77 19.93 -5.67
C ASP A 173 -4.33 21.16 -4.85
N LYS A 174 -4.97 22.30 -5.14
CA LYS A 174 -4.76 23.59 -4.48
C LYS A 174 -5.22 23.60 -3.01
N GLN A 175 -5.85 22.52 -2.54
CA GLN A 175 -6.20 22.31 -1.13
C GLN A 175 -4.98 22.02 -0.23
N SER A 176 -3.80 21.73 -0.80
CA SER A 176 -2.56 21.60 -0.02
C SER A 176 -2.13 22.92 0.63
N ILE A 177 -1.66 22.86 1.87
CA ILE A 177 -1.15 24.03 2.59
C ILE A 177 0.28 24.34 2.13
N PRO A 178 0.58 25.57 1.71
CA PRO A 178 1.93 25.96 1.34
C PRO A 178 2.90 25.76 2.50
N ALA A 179 3.95 24.97 2.25
CA ALA A 179 5.07 24.82 3.17
C ALA A 179 5.98 26.05 3.12
N SER A 180 6.65 26.34 4.24
CA SER A 180 7.66 27.41 4.32
C SER A 180 8.89 27.19 3.44
N LYS A 181 9.08 25.98 2.90
CA LYS A 181 10.12 25.59 1.95
C LYS A 181 9.72 24.36 1.14
N PRO A 182 10.43 23.99 0.05
CA PRO A 182 10.16 22.78 -0.71
C PRO A 182 10.26 21.50 0.16
N ILE A 183 9.30 20.59 0.00
CA ILE A 183 9.16 19.34 0.78
C ILE A 183 8.77 18.14 -0.12
N PRO A 184 9.01 16.89 0.32
CA PRO A 184 8.70 15.68 -0.46
C PRO A 184 7.23 15.20 -0.35
N PHE A 185 6.40 15.89 0.44
CA PHE A 185 4.98 15.59 0.66
C PHE A 185 4.12 16.86 0.53
N ALA A 186 2.80 16.71 0.44
CA ALA A 186 1.83 17.76 0.71
C ALA A 186 1.13 17.50 2.05
N MET A 187 0.56 18.55 2.64
CA MET A 187 -0.22 18.47 3.89
C MET A 187 -1.53 19.24 3.73
N ARG A 188 -2.64 18.71 4.24
CA ARG A 188 -3.91 19.43 4.44
C ARG A 188 -4.48 19.09 5.82
N TYR A 189 -5.29 19.97 6.40
CA TYR A 189 -6.05 19.66 7.60
C TYR A 189 -7.51 20.11 7.48
N GLU A 190 -8.35 19.51 8.30
CA GLU A 190 -9.77 19.82 8.41
C GLU A 190 -10.23 19.84 9.87
N LEU A 191 -11.17 20.73 10.19
CA LEU A 191 -11.79 20.86 11.51
C LEU A 191 -13.31 20.67 11.37
N ALA A 192 -13.85 19.69 12.10
CA ALA A 192 -15.28 19.42 12.13
C ALA A 192 -15.74 18.95 13.52
N PRO A 193 -17.02 19.13 13.91
CA PRO A 193 -17.56 18.55 15.14
C PRO A 193 -17.37 17.03 15.19
N ALA A 194 -17.07 16.47 16.37
CA ALA A 194 -16.99 15.02 16.53
C ALA A 194 -18.40 14.40 16.50
N PRO A 195 -18.68 13.38 15.66
CA PRO A 195 -20.04 12.89 15.48
C PRO A 195 -20.59 12.12 16.69
N TRP A 196 -19.72 11.66 17.60
CA TRP A 196 -20.09 11.02 18.86
C TRP A 196 -20.19 11.99 20.06
N ASN A 197 -19.71 13.24 19.94
CA ASN A 197 -19.72 14.20 21.05
C ASN A 197 -19.70 15.67 20.57
N GLU A 198 -20.83 16.37 20.73
CA GLU A 198 -20.99 17.78 20.34
C GLU A 198 -20.07 18.76 21.11
N GLN A 199 -19.54 18.34 22.27
CA GLN A 199 -18.57 19.11 23.06
C GLN A 199 -17.12 18.87 22.62
N ARG A 200 -16.91 18.25 21.45
CA ARG A 200 -15.60 17.94 20.87
C ARG A 200 -15.52 18.31 19.40
N THR A 201 -14.33 18.68 18.97
CA THR A 201 -14.00 18.98 17.57
C THR A 201 -12.88 18.06 17.11
N LEU A 202 -13.07 17.35 16.00
CA LEU A 202 -12.01 16.58 15.37
C LEU A 202 -11.14 17.50 14.50
N LEU A 203 -9.84 17.46 14.74
CA LEU A 203 -8.80 17.90 13.82
C LEU A 203 -8.29 16.66 13.07
N LYS A 204 -8.50 16.62 11.76
CA LYS A 204 -7.89 15.64 10.85
C LYS A 204 -6.75 16.31 10.11
N VAL A 205 -5.59 15.66 10.06
CA VAL A 205 -4.47 16.06 9.21
C VAL A 205 -4.15 14.92 8.26
N ASP A 206 -4.05 15.23 6.97
CA ASP A 206 -3.57 14.30 5.94
C ASP A 206 -2.20 14.75 5.45
N ILE A 207 -1.31 13.80 5.24
CA ILE A 207 -0.01 13.95 4.59
C ILE A 207 0.00 13.01 3.38
N LEU A 208 0.33 13.54 2.21
CA LEU A 208 0.46 12.77 0.98
C LEU A 208 1.88 12.87 0.45
N ALA A 209 2.59 11.76 0.43
CA ALA A 209 3.90 11.67 -0.20
C ALA A 209 3.80 11.94 -1.71
N LYS A 210 4.81 12.60 -2.29
CA LYS A 210 4.94 12.69 -3.75
C LYS A 210 5.03 11.28 -4.33
N ASP A 211 4.08 10.97 -5.20
CA ASP A 211 4.10 9.76 -5.98
C ASP A 211 5.22 9.80 -7.03
N ARG A 212 5.72 8.63 -7.41
CA ARG A 212 6.64 8.43 -8.53
C ARG A 212 6.02 7.44 -9.48
N LYS A 213 6.05 7.76 -10.78
CA LYS A 213 5.47 6.87 -11.78
C LYS A 213 6.17 5.52 -11.81
N SER A 214 5.46 4.49 -12.26
CA SER A 214 5.99 3.12 -12.36
C SER A 214 7.27 3.03 -13.20
N GLU A 215 7.41 3.88 -14.22
CA GLU A 215 8.61 3.94 -15.06
C GLU A 215 9.82 4.59 -14.35
N GLU A 216 9.60 5.34 -13.27
CA GLU A 216 10.64 6.00 -12.47
C GLU A 216 11.13 5.13 -11.29
N LEU A 217 10.51 3.95 -11.06
CA LEU A 217 10.93 3.05 -9.99
C LEU A 217 12.27 2.40 -10.36
N PRO A 218 13.31 2.47 -9.51
CA PRO A 218 14.56 1.77 -9.78
C PRO A 218 14.34 0.24 -9.74
N ALA A 219 15.33 -0.50 -10.21
CA ALA A 219 15.30 -1.97 -10.16
C ALA A 219 15.21 -2.48 -8.72
N SER A 220 14.42 -3.54 -8.51
CA SER A 220 14.18 -4.16 -7.20
C SER A 220 14.84 -5.52 -7.10
N ASN A 221 15.36 -5.87 -5.93
CA ASN A 221 15.82 -7.20 -5.55
C ASN A 221 14.97 -7.66 -4.38
N LEU A 222 14.05 -8.59 -4.65
CA LEU A 222 13.04 -9.06 -3.71
C LEU A 222 13.35 -10.51 -3.31
N VAL A 223 13.69 -10.72 -2.04
CA VAL A 223 13.92 -12.05 -1.49
C VAL A 223 12.73 -12.45 -0.63
N PHE A 224 11.99 -13.45 -1.06
CA PHE A 224 10.91 -14.03 -0.27
C PHE A 224 11.50 -15.04 0.70
N LEU A 225 11.24 -14.84 1.99
CA LEU A 225 11.54 -15.79 3.06
C LEU A 225 10.21 -16.41 3.51
N ILE A 226 9.93 -17.61 3.05
CA ILE A 226 8.61 -18.24 3.19
C ILE A 226 8.66 -19.36 4.22
N ASP A 227 7.79 -19.28 5.21
CA ASP A 227 7.51 -20.38 6.13
C ASP A 227 6.87 -21.54 5.35
N THR A 228 7.50 -22.71 5.41
CA THR A 228 6.96 -23.94 4.83
C THR A 228 6.84 -25.03 5.88
N SER A 229 6.69 -24.68 7.15
CA SER A 229 6.40 -25.64 8.22
C SER A 229 5.00 -26.26 8.08
N GLY A 230 4.73 -27.37 8.77
CA GLY A 230 3.48 -28.11 8.64
C GLY A 230 2.21 -27.33 9.02
N SER A 231 2.32 -26.23 9.79
CA SER A 231 1.19 -25.36 10.11
C SER A 231 0.69 -24.58 8.90
N MET A 232 1.56 -24.29 7.93
CA MET A 232 1.27 -23.50 6.72
C MET A 232 0.41 -24.22 5.67
N ILE A 233 -0.09 -25.42 5.96
CA ILE A 233 -0.80 -26.32 5.03
C ILE A 233 -2.26 -25.92 4.69
N SER A 234 -2.90 -25.04 5.47
CA SER A 234 -4.30 -24.61 5.21
C SER A 234 -4.38 -23.63 4.05
N ASP A 235 -5.54 -23.55 3.39
CA ASP A 235 -5.71 -22.73 2.17
C ASP A 235 -5.47 -21.23 2.41
N GLU A 236 -5.67 -20.77 3.65
CA GLU A 236 -5.47 -19.41 4.14
C GLU A 236 -3.98 -19.08 4.47
N ARG A 237 -3.05 -20.00 4.20
CA ARG A 237 -1.62 -19.89 4.53
C ARG A 237 -0.72 -20.02 3.29
N LEU A 238 0.04 -21.10 3.12
CA LEU A 238 0.96 -21.25 1.98
C LEU A 238 0.25 -21.19 0.61
N PRO A 239 -0.91 -21.83 0.38
CA PRO A 239 -1.65 -21.71 -0.89
C PRO A 239 -2.10 -20.28 -1.19
N LEU A 240 -2.48 -19.51 -0.17
CA LEU A 240 -2.74 -18.08 -0.29
C LEU A 240 -1.47 -17.31 -0.66
N ILE A 241 -0.33 -17.54 0.02
CA ILE A 241 0.97 -16.96 -0.35
C ILE A 241 1.37 -17.32 -1.79
N GLN A 242 1.29 -18.58 -2.21
CA GLN A 242 1.60 -19.01 -3.58
C GLN A 242 0.73 -18.27 -4.62
N SER A 243 -0.57 -18.17 -4.35
CA SER A 243 -1.52 -17.44 -5.21
C SER A 243 -1.18 -15.95 -5.29
N SER A 244 -0.75 -15.36 -4.16
CA SER A 244 -0.33 -13.97 -4.03
C SER A 244 0.95 -13.68 -4.81
N LEU A 245 1.97 -14.53 -4.67
CA LEU A 245 3.22 -14.42 -5.41
C LEU A 245 3.01 -14.53 -6.92
N LYS A 246 2.11 -15.41 -7.38
CA LYS A 246 1.74 -15.50 -8.81
C LYS A 246 1.08 -14.22 -9.35
N LEU A 247 0.43 -13.42 -8.51
CA LEU A 247 -0.05 -12.09 -8.91
C LEU A 247 1.12 -11.11 -9.05
N LEU A 248 2.04 -11.07 -8.09
CA LEU A 248 3.25 -10.24 -8.16
C LEU A 248 4.15 -10.61 -9.35
N VAL A 249 4.30 -11.89 -9.68
CA VAL A 249 5.13 -12.36 -10.81
C VAL A 249 4.69 -11.72 -12.13
N LYS A 250 3.40 -11.42 -12.32
CA LYS A 250 2.90 -10.70 -13.50
C LYS A 250 3.44 -9.27 -13.60
N GLU A 251 3.65 -8.63 -12.46
CA GLU A 251 4.05 -7.23 -12.31
C GLU A 251 5.57 -7.00 -12.25
N LEU A 252 6.38 -8.05 -12.00
CA LEU A 252 7.86 -7.94 -12.01
C LEU A 252 8.36 -7.49 -13.40
N ARG A 253 9.39 -6.64 -13.43
CA ARG A 253 10.03 -6.18 -14.68
C ARG A 253 11.30 -6.99 -14.97
N GLU A 254 11.85 -6.85 -16.16
CA GLU A 254 13.09 -7.55 -16.55
C GLU A 254 14.29 -7.12 -15.68
N GLN A 255 14.36 -5.84 -15.29
CA GLN A 255 15.38 -5.33 -14.40
C GLN A 255 15.20 -5.70 -12.92
N ASP A 256 14.06 -6.26 -12.53
CA ASP A 256 13.84 -6.70 -11.15
C ASP A 256 14.39 -8.12 -10.95
N ASN A 257 14.96 -8.41 -9.78
CA ASN A 257 15.40 -9.73 -9.35
C ASN A 257 14.44 -10.29 -8.29
N ILE A 258 14.21 -11.60 -8.34
CA ILE A 258 13.49 -12.36 -7.31
C ILE A 258 14.29 -13.59 -6.87
N ALA A 259 14.30 -13.85 -5.56
CA ALA A 259 14.77 -15.10 -4.97
C ALA A 259 13.73 -15.63 -3.98
N ILE A 260 13.71 -16.95 -3.78
CA ILE A 260 12.85 -17.60 -2.79
C ILE A 260 13.71 -18.48 -1.89
N VAL A 261 13.72 -18.15 -0.60
CA VAL A 261 14.24 -18.96 0.49
C VAL A 261 13.04 -19.47 1.27
N THR A 262 13.04 -20.76 1.61
CA THR A 262 12.02 -21.34 2.48
C THR A 262 12.66 -21.86 3.74
N TYR A 263 11.93 -21.84 4.85
CA TYR A 263 12.36 -22.42 6.11
C TYR A 263 11.27 -23.31 6.71
N ALA A 264 11.69 -24.45 7.23
CA ALA A 264 10.90 -25.36 8.05
C ALA A 264 11.88 -25.95 9.08
N GLY A 265 12.00 -27.28 9.20
CA GLY A 265 13.08 -27.89 9.99
C GLY A 265 14.48 -27.50 9.48
N ASP A 266 14.63 -27.46 8.16
CA ASP A 266 15.80 -26.97 7.45
C ASP A 266 15.47 -25.73 6.60
N SER A 267 16.49 -24.93 6.30
CA SER A 267 16.40 -23.78 5.37
C SER A 267 16.95 -24.15 4.00
N ARG A 268 16.20 -23.83 2.93
CA ARG A 268 16.57 -24.16 1.55
C ARG A 268 16.33 -22.97 0.61
N ILE A 269 17.20 -22.84 -0.40
CA ILE A 269 17.00 -21.92 -1.53
C ILE A 269 16.06 -22.62 -2.51
N ALA A 270 14.78 -22.27 -2.51
CA ALA A 270 13.80 -22.80 -3.46
C ALA A 270 13.95 -22.17 -4.85
N LEU A 271 14.40 -20.91 -4.91
CA LEU A 271 14.74 -20.21 -6.15
C LEU A 271 15.97 -19.30 -5.90
N PRO A 272 17.11 -19.49 -6.58
CA PRO A 272 18.21 -18.52 -6.53
C PRO A 272 17.78 -17.20 -7.17
N SER A 273 18.50 -16.11 -6.90
CA SER A 273 18.19 -14.79 -7.48
C SER A 273 18.24 -14.81 -9.01
N ILE A 274 17.07 -14.66 -9.65
CA ILE A 274 16.91 -14.57 -11.11
C ILE A 274 16.11 -13.34 -11.53
N SER A 275 16.28 -12.91 -12.79
CA SER A 275 15.54 -11.78 -13.36
C SER A 275 14.05 -12.09 -13.50
N GLY A 276 13.22 -11.08 -13.19
CA GLY A 276 11.76 -11.10 -13.29
C GLY A 276 11.21 -11.33 -14.69
N SER A 277 12.04 -11.38 -15.74
CA SER A 277 11.65 -11.88 -17.07
C SER A 277 11.39 -13.39 -17.11
N HIS A 278 11.97 -14.18 -16.19
CA HIS A 278 11.92 -15.64 -16.16
C HIS A 278 10.61 -16.18 -15.55
N LYS A 279 9.45 -15.62 -15.96
CA LYS A 279 8.12 -15.86 -15.37
C LYS A 279 7.79 -17.33 -15.15
N ALA A 280 8.11 -18.19 -16.11
CA ALA A 280 7.79 -19.61 -16.07
C ALA A 280 8.58 -20.35 -14.98
N GLU A 281 9.87 -20.05 -14.83
CA GLU A 281 10.74 -20.63 -13.82
C GLU A 281 10.34 -20.17 -12.41
N ILE A 282 10.06 -18.87 -12.25
CA ILE A 282 9.60 -18.30 -10.98
C ILE A 282 8.27 -18.94 -10.55
N ASN A 283 7.30 -19.06 -11.47
CA ASN A 283 6.02 -19.72 -11.18
C ASN A 283 6.20 -21.21 -10.83
N ALA A 284 7.06 -21.94 -11.56
CA ALA A 284 7.34 -23.35 -11.26
C ALA A 284 7.94 -23.55 -9.86
N ALA A 285 8.83 -22.64 -9.42
CA ALA A 285 9.40 -22.67 -8.07
C ALA A 285 8.37 -22.30 -6.98
N ILE A 286 7.40 -21.43 -7.29
CA ILE A 286 6.25 -21.16 -6.41
C ILE A 286 5.31 -22.37 -6.34
N ASP A 287 5.07 -23.06 -7.47
CA ASP A 287 4.23 -24.25 -7.55
C ASP A 287 4.82 -25.46 -6.81
N SER A 288 6.15 -25.53 -6.66
CA SER A 288 6.84 -26.58 -5.88
C SER A 288 7.02 -26.27 -4.39
N LEU A 289 6.33 -25.25 -3.85
CA LEU A 289 6.35 -24.96 -2.42
C LEU A 289 5.34 -25.86 -1.70
N ASP A 290 5.85 -26.85 -0.96
CA ASP A 290 5.07 -27.70 -0.07
C ASP A 290 5.35 -27.41 1.41
N ALA A 291 4.31 -27.53 2.24
CA ALA A 291 4.34 -27.30 3.69
C ALA A 291 4.58 -28.61 4.46
N GLU A 292 5.74 -28.75 5.10
CA GLU A 292 6.15 -29.94 5.86
C GLU A 292 7.16 -29.59 6.96
N GLY A 293 7.12 -30.33 8.08
CA GLY A 293 8.16 -30.29 9.12
C GLY A 293 7.94 -29.25 10.22
N SER A 294 8.94 -29.11 11.08
CA SER A 294 9.02 -28.12 12.17
C SER A 294 9.45 -26.73 11.66
N THR A 295 9.87 -25.82 12.55
CA THR A 295 10.18 -24.42 12.19
C THR A 295 11.55 -24.01 12.74
N ASN A 296 12.38 -23.37 11.91
CA ASN A 296 13.71 -22.84 12.21
C ASN A 296 13.93 -21.54 11.43
N GLY A 297 13.37 -20.43 11.92
CA GLY A 297 13.39 -19.16 11.19
C GLY A 297 14.76 -18.47 11.16
N GLY A 298 15.63 -18.76 12.14
CA GLY A 298 16.92 -18.06 12.29
C GLY A 298 17.86 -18.31 11.13
N ALA A 299 18.10 -19.59 10.82
CA ALA A 299 18.88 -20.01 9.66
C ALA A 299 18.25 -19.55 8.34
N GLY A 300 16.92 -19.50 8.27
CA GLY A 300 16.18 -19.00 7.10
C GLY A 300 16.46 -17.53 6.82
N LEU A 301 16.47 -16.70 7.87
CA LEU A 301 16.74 -15.27 7.76
C LEU A 301 18.20 -14.97 7.40
N GLU A 302 19.17 -15.69 7.96
CA GLU A 302 20.56 -15.59 7.52
C GLU A 302 20.70 -15.94 6.03
N MET A 303 20.07 -17.04 5.59
CA MET A 303 20.10 -17.47 4.19
C MET A 303 19.40 -16.44 3.26
N ALA A 304 18.30 -15.84 3.70
CA ALA A 304 17.63 -14.77 2.97
C ALA A 304 18.53 -13.53 2.81
N TYR A 305 19.23 -13.10 3.87
CA TYR A 305 20.20 -12.01 3.77
C TYR A 305 21.39 -12.36 2.86
N GLN A 306 21.85 -13.62 2.85
CA GLN A 306 22.88 -14.07 1.89
C GLN A 306 22.39 -14.00 0.44
N GLN A 307 21.13 -14.35 0.15
CA GLN A 307 20.56 -14.17 -1.19
C GLN A 307 20.37 -12.69 -1.53
N ALA A 308 19.91 -11.86 -0.58
CA ALA A 308 19.74 -10.43 -0.79
C ALA A 308 21.09 -9.74 -1.11
N ALA A 309 22.18 -10.16 -0.44
CA ALA A 309 23.53 -9.69 -0.73
C ALA A 309 24.04 -10.14 -2.11
N LYS A 310 23.72 -11.37 -2.56
CA LYS A 310 24.10 -11.88 -3.89
C LYS A 310 23.36 -11.14 -5.02
N GLY A 311 22.06 -10.87 -4.83
CA GLY A 311 21.23 -10.14 -5.79
C GLY A 311 21.31 -8.61 -5.68
N PHE A 312 22.19 -8.07 -4.82
CA PHE A 312 22.12 -6.68 -4.36
C PHE A 312 22.25 -5.64 -5.49
N ILE A 313 21.26 -4.76 -5.61
CA ILE A 313 21.21 -3.71 -6.63
C ILE A 313 21.60 -2.37 -5.99
N LYS A 314 22.79 -1.86 -6.32
CA LYS A 314 23.27 -0.55 -5.83
C LYS A 314 22.38 0.58 -6.37
N GLY A 315 21.74 1.32 -5.46
CA GLY A 315 20.77 2.36 -5.81
C GLY A 315 19.40 1.82 -6.25
N GLY A 316 19.24 0.50 -6.29
CA GLY A 316 17.97 -0.18 -6.40
C GLY A 316 17.32 -0.40 -5.04
N ILE A 317 16.14 -1.02 -5.06
CA ILE A 317 15.42 -1.41 -3.85
C ILE A 317 15.88 -2.81 -3.46
N ASN A 318 16.27 -3.03 -2.21
CA ASN A 318 16.69 -4.34 -1.72
C ASN A 318 15.85 -4.69 -0.50
N ARG A 319 15.02 -5.73 -0.59
CA ARG A 319 14.05 -6.07 0.45
C ARG A 319 13.85 -7.57 0.62
N ILE A 320 13.80 -8.00 1.88
CA ILE A 320 13.29 -9.30 2.29
C ILE A 320 11.80 -9.16 2.61
N LEU A 321 11.00 -10.13 2.15
CA LEU A 321 9.58 -10.29 2.47
C LEU A 321 9.41 -11.61 3.21
N LEU A 322 9.29 -11.54 4.54
CA LEU A 322 9.06 -12.69 5.41
C LEU A 322 7.57 -13.01 5.45
N ALA A 323 7.18 -14.20 4.97
CA ALA A 323 5.80 -14.71 5.04
C ALA A 323 5.71 -15.87 6.03
N THR A 324 4.84 -15.77 7.05
CA THR A 324 4.68 -16.76 8.13
C THR A 324 3.32 -16.65 8.80
N ASP A 325 2.89 -17.70 9.51
CA ASP A 325 1.73 -17.70 10.40
C ASP A 325 2.07 -17.32 11.86
N GLY A 326 3.35 -17.20 12.21
CA GLY A 326 3.78 -16.57 13.47
C GLY A 326 4.96 -17.23 14.19
N ASP A 327 5.34 -18.45 13.84
CA ASP A 327 6.36 -19.23 14.57
C ASP A 327 7.81 -19.00 14.09
N PHE A 328 8.08 -17.87 13.42
CA PHE A 328 9.41 -17.48 12.95
C PHE A 328 10.52 -17.55 14.03
N ASN A 329 10.18 -17.36 15.32
CA ASN A 329 11.17 -17.36 16.41
C ASN A 329 11.54 -18.75 16.95
N VAL A 330 10.99 -19.85 16.42
CA VAL A 330 11.34 -21.21 16.84
C VAL A 330 12.78 -21.53 16.40
N GLY A 331 13.56 -22.11 17.33
CA GLY A 331 14.98 -22.42 17.13
C GLY A 331 15.95 -21.27 17.46
N ILE A 332 15.47 -20.18 18.07
CA ILE A 332 16.28 -18.99 18.37
C ILE A 332 16.23 -18.67 19.89
N ASP A 333 17.38 -18.76 20.56
CA ASP A 333 17.49 -18.66 22.02
C ASP A 333 17.21 -17.25 22.58
N ASP A 334 17.51 -16.18 21.82
CA ASP A 334 17.23 -14.79 22.20
C ASP A 334 16.59 -14.02 21.04
N PRO A 335 15.32 -13.58 21.13
CA PRO A 335 14.67 -12.73 20.13
C PRO A 335 15.45 -11.44 19.79
N LYS A 336 16.27 -10.90 20.70
CA LYS A 336 17.08 -9.69 20.44
C LYS A 336 18.23 -9.95 19.47
N SER A 337 18.65 -11.20 19.28
CA SER A 337 19.65 -11.57 18.28
C SER A 337 19.13 -11.30 16.85
N ILE A 338 17.85 -11.61 16.60
CA ILE A 338 17.13 -11.31 15.36
C ILE A 338 17.08 -9.80 15.13
N GLU A 339 16.61 -9.03 16.12
CA GLU A 339 16.54 -7.56 16.02
C GLU A 339 17.93 -6.96 15.72
N SER A 340 18.97 -7.46 16.38
CA SER A 340 20.35 -7.01 16.18
C SER A 340 20.87 -7.32 14.78
N MET A 341 20.56 -8.51 14.26
CA MET A 341 20.88 -8.90 12.88
C MET A 341 20.13 -8.04 11.86
N VAL A 342 18.81 -7.90 12.02
CA VAL A 342 17.97 -7.11 11.09
C VAL A 342 18.40 -5.66 11.07
N LYS A 343 18.66 -5.06 12.24
CA LYS A 343 19.19 -3.69 12.35
C LYS A 343 20.53 -3.52 11.62
N LYS A 344 21.47 -4.47 11.80
CA LYS A 344 22.77 -4.46 11.11
C LYS A 344 22.62 -4.61 9.60
N GLN A 345 21.72 -5.49 9.14
CA GLN A 345 21.52 -5.71 7.71
C GLN A 345 20.78 -4.55 7.04
N ARG A 346 19.86 -3.88 7.76
CA ARG A 346 19.25 -2.62 7.34
C ARG A 346 20.30 -1.54 7.04
N GLU A 347 21.36 -1.45 7.84
CA GLU A 347 22.48 -0.52 7.60
C GLU A 347 23.25 -0.82 6.30
N SER A 348 23.20 -2.06 5.78
CA SER A 348 23.73 -2.41 4.45
C SER A 348 22.82 -1.98 3.29
N GLY A 349 21.60 -1.53 3.57
CA GLY A 349 20.59 -1.15 2.59
C GLY A 349 19.57 -2.24 2.25
N VAL A 350 19.57 -3.38 2.96
CA VAL A 350 18.56 -4.44 2.80
C VAL A 350 17.48 -4.29 3.88
N THR A 351 16.29 -3.86 3.47
CA THR A 351 15.12 -3.71 4.37
C THR A 351 14.35 -5.01 4.53
N LEU A 352 13.48 -5.12 5.55
CA LEU A 352 12.67 -6.32 5.80
C LEU A 352 11.22 -5.94 6.14
N SER A 353 10.27 -6.44 5.35
CA SER A 353 8.83 -6.36 5.63
C SER A 353 8.27 -7.75 5.98
N THR A 354 7.19 -7.79 6.78
CA THR A 354 6.56 -9.05 7.23
C THR A 354 5.12 -9.18 6.71
N LEU A 355 4.76 -10.39 6.31
CA LEU A 355 3.46 -10.78 5.76
C LEU A 355 2.87 -11.90 6.64
N GLY A 356 1.92 -11.54 7.51
CA GLY A 356 1.20 -12.49 8.35
C GLY A 356 0.07 -13.18 7.59
N VAL A 357 -0.11 -14.48 7.81
CA VAL A 357 -1.23 -15.31 7.31
C VAL A 357 -1.77 -16.24 8.40
N GLY A 358 -2.86 -16.96 8.13
CA GLY A 358 -3.37 -18.01 9.02
C GLY A 358 -4.19 -17.52 10.23
N ASP A 359 -4.95 -18.44 10.82
CA ASP A 359 -6.02 -18.15 11.79
C ASP A 359 -5.65 -18.40 13.27
N SER A 360 -4.48 -18.99 13.55
CA SER A 360 -4.12 -19.54 14.86
C SER A 360 -2.61 -19.51 15.13
N ASN A 361 -2.20 -19.52 16.41
CA ASN A 361 -0.82 -19.40 16.93
C ASN A 361 -0.04 -18.13 16.50
N TYR A 362 -0.76 -17.03 16.34
CA TYR A 362 -0.30 -15.84 15.64
C TYR A 362 0.59 -14.88 16.47
N ASN A 363 1.91 -14.84 16.27
CA ASN A 363 2.81 -13.91 16.97
C ASN A 363 2.94 -12.54 16.24
N GLU A 364 1.86 -11.76 16.22
CA GLU A 364 1.84 -10.43 15.56
C GLU A 364 2.93 -9.52 16.11
N ALA A 365 3.06 -9.45 17.44
CA ALA A 365 3.98 -8.54 18.10
C ALA A 365 5.42 -8.71 17.61
N MET A 366 5.86 -9.95 17.33
CA MET A 366 7.19 -10.21 16.77
C MET A 366 7.30 -9.82 15.29
N MET A 367 6.30 -10.13 14.46
CA MET A 367 6.32 -9.76 13.04
C MET A 367 6.33 -8.24 12.83
N VAL A 368 5.52 -7.52 13.59
CA VAL A 368 5.49 -6.06 13.65
C VAL A 368 6.86 -5.52 14.08
N ARG A 369 7.42 -6.06 15.17
CA ARG A 369 8.72 -5.64 15.71
C ARG A 369 9.87 -5.85 14.72
N ILE A 370 9.91 -6.99 14.04
CA ILE A 370 10.95 -7.29 13.03
C ILE A 370 10.82 -6.33 11.83
N ALA A 371 9.60 -6.03 11.38
CA ALA A 371 9.37 -5.06 10.30
C ALA A 371 9.80 -3.63 10.68
N ASP A 372 9.42 -3.15 11.87
CA ASP A 372 9.85 -1.86 12.41
C ASP A 372 11.39 -1.75 12.41
N VAL A 373 12.07 -2.77 12.97
CA VAL A 373 13.54 -2.80 13.05
C VAL A 373 14.20 -2.93 11.67
N GLY A 374 13.48 -3.44 10.68
CA GLY A 374 13.93 -3.62 9.30
C GLY A 374 13.71 -2.45 8.35
N ASN A 375 13.09 -1.33 8.79
CA ASN A 375 12.51 -0.30 7.91
C ASN A 375 11.67 -0.89 6.77
N GLY A 376 10.89 -1.90 7.10
CA GLY A 376 9.78 -2.36 6.27
C GLY A 376 8.46 -2.07 6.96
N ASN A 377 7.42 -2.75 6.49
CA ASN A 377 6.08 -2.66 7.03
C ASN A 377 5.55 -4.05 7.32
N TYR A 378 4.59 -4.10 8.23
CA TYR A 378 3.84 -5.30 8.53
C TYR A 378 2.47 -5.26 7.83
N SER A 379 2.13 -6.34 7.14
CA SER A 379 0.82 -6.54 6.52
C SER A 379 0.23 -7.89 6.90
N TYR A 380 -1.09 -7.95 7.01
CA TYR A 380 -1.82 -9.19 7.24
C TYR A 380 -2.61 -9.55 5.99
N ILE A 381 -2.48 -10.79 5.51
CA ILE A 381 -3.14 -11.28 4.30
C ILE A 381 -4.21 -12.29 4.72
N ASP A 382 -5.46 -11.86 4.69
CA ASP A 382 -6.64 -12.68 5.01
C ASP A 382 -7.36 -13.24 3.78
N THR A 383 -7.12 -12.64 2.61
CA THR A 383 -7.78 -12.94 1.34
C THR A 383 -6.86 -12.66 0.16
N LEU A 384 -7.16 -13.26 -1.01
CA LEU A 384 -6.41 -12.99 -2.24
C LEU A 384 -6.56 -11.52 -2.71
N SER A 385 -7.69 -10.87 -2.38
CA SER A 385 -7.90 -9.44 -2.66
C SER A 385 -6.97 -8.57 -1.81
N GLU A 386 -6.83 -8.89 -0.51
CA GLU A 386 -5.86 -8.23 0.36
C GLU A 386 -4.43 -8.46 -0.10
N ALA A 387 -4.08 -9.69 -0.47
CA ALA A 387 -2.78 -9.99 -1.04
C ALA A 387 -2.45 -9.16 -2.28
N GLN A 388 -3.42 -9.00 -3.19
CA GLN A 388 -3.27 -8.17 -4.37
C GLN A 388 -3.09 -6.69 -3.99
N LYS A 389 -3.83 -6.17 -3.00
CA LYS A 389 -3.66 -4.82 -2.46
C LYS A 389 -2.26 -4.62 -1.88
N VAL A 390 -1.84 -5.51 -0.98
CA VAL A 390 -0.54 -5.48 -0.30
C VAL A 390 0.60 -5.57 -1.31
N LEU A 391 0.63 -6.59 -2.19
CA LEU A 391 1.76 -6.82 -3.10
C LEU A 391 1.80 -5.87 -4.31
N ASN A 392 0.65 -5.45 -4.86
CA ASN A 392 0.67 -4.61 -6.08
C ASN A 392 0.55 -3.11 -5.78
N SER A 393 -0.02 -2.71 -4.64
CA SER A 393 -0.24 -1.29 -4.29
C SER A 393 0.63 -0.85 -3.11
N GLU A 394 0.46 -1.46 -1.93
CA GLU A 394 1.16 -1.00 -0.71
C GLU A 394 2.65 -1.28 -0.75
N MET A 395 3.06 -2.43 -1.30
CA MET A 395 4.46 -2.76 -1.51
C MET A 395 5.12 -1.70 -2.40
N ARG A 396 4.51 -1.31 -3.54
CA ARG A 396 5.05 -0.25 -4.42
C ARG A 396 5.27 1.06 -3.69
N GLN A 397 4.33 1.47 -2.83
CA GLN A 397 4.50 2.68 -2.01
C GLN A 397 5.70 2.55 -1.07
N THR A 398 5.77 1.43 -0.33
CA THR A 398 6.82 1.19 0.69
C THR A 398 8.20 0.85 0.12
N LEU A 399 8.33 0.53 -1.18
CA LEU A 399 9.61 0.24 -1.82
C LEU A 399 10.44 1.51 -2.07
N ILE A 400 9.83 2.65 -2.41
CA ILE A 400 10.55 3.93 -2.55
C ILE A 400 10.33 4.80 -1.33
N THR A 401 11.30 4.84 -0.43
CA THR A 401 11.38 5.86 0.62
C THR A 401 11.52 7.27 -0.01
N VAL A 402 10.58 8.16 0.26
CA VAL A 402 10.69 9.60 -0.09
C VAL A 402 11.20 10.45 1.07
N ALA A 403 11.01 9.97 2.30
CA ALA A 403 11.43 10.63 3.53
C ALA A 403 11.71 9.56 4.60
N LYS A 404 12.85 9.69 5.30
CA LYS A 404 13.28 8.80 6.38
C LYS A 404 13.06 9.41 7.75
N ASP A 405 12.97 8.59 8.79
CA ASP A 405 12.83 9.00 10.19
C ASP A 405 11.79 10.11 10.39
N VAL A 406 10.56 9.88 9.91
CA VAL A 406 9.57 10.97 9.81
C VAL A 406 8.80 11.16 11.11
N LYS A 407 9.02 12.33 11.73
CA LYS A 407 8.44 12.73 13.03
C LYS A 407 7.46 13.88 12.85
N ALA A 408 6.32 13.79 13.52
CA ALA A 408 5.41 14.90 13.73
C ALA A 408 5.51 15.41 15.17
N GLN A 409 5.41 16.73 15.35
CA GLN A 409 5.18 17.37 16.64
C GLN A 409 4.14 18.47 16.46
N ILE A 410 3.02 18.39 17.17
CA ILE A 410 1.98 19.42 17.15
C ILE A 410 1.89 20.11 18.51
N GLU A 411 1.91 21.44 18.49
CA GLU A 411 1.73 22.30 19.66
C GLU A 411 0.35 22.96 19.59
N PHE A 412 -0.52 22.70 20.57
CA PHE A 412 -1.86 23.30 20.63
C PHE A 412 -1.83 24.65 21.33
N ASN A 413 -2.57 25.64 20.79
CA ASN A 413 -2.63 26.98 21.36
C ASN A 413 -3.65 27.04 22.52
N PRO A 414 -3.25 27.29 23.79
CA PRO A 414 -4.17 27.41 24.93
C PRO A 414 -5.13 28.60 24.83
N ALA A 415 -4.92 29.51 23.86
CA ALA A 415 -5.90 30.53 23.52
C ALA A 415 -7.20 29.94 22.95
N TRP A 416 -7.13 28.79 22.26
CA TRP A 416 -8.23 28.16 21.53
C TRP A 416 -8.59 26.76 22.03
N VAL A 417 -7.60 25.96 22.43
CA VAL A 417 -7.78 24.56 22.83
C VAL A 417 -7.55 24.43 24.32
N THR A 418 -8.53 23.87 25.03
CA THR A 418 -8.45 23.58 26.47
C THR A 418 -7.80 22.22 26.71
N GLU A 419 -8.21 21.22 25.92
CA GLU A 419 -7.78 19.83 26.03
C GLU A 419 -7.67 19.20 24.63
N TYR A 420 -6.86 18.17 24.49
CA TYR A 420 -6.87 17.29 23.31
C TYR A 420 -6.66 15.83 23.69
N ARG A 421 -7.00 14.93 22.77
CA ARG A 421 -6.70 13.50 22.80
C ARG A 421 -6.30 13.08 21.38
N GLN A 422 -5.20 12.34 21.23
CA GLN A 422 -4.86 11.71 19.95
C GLN A 422 -5.70 10.44 19.78
N ILE A 423 -6.19 10.16 18.57
CA ILE A 423 -6.93 8.92 18.28
C ILE A 423 -6.00 7.99 17.47
N GLY A 424 -5.68 6.82 18.04
CA GLY A 424 -4.66 5.93 17.49
C GLY A 424 -3.24 6.42 17.79
N TYR A 425 -2.25 5.81 17.15
CA TYR A 425 -0.81 6.10 17.27
C TYR A 425 -0.26 5.84 18.69
N GLU A 426 -0.88 4.97 19.47
CA GLU A 426 -0.41 4.61 20.81
C GLU A 426 1.01 4.00 20.76
N LYS A 427 1.27 3.07 19.82
CA LYS A 427 2.59 2.46 19.56
C LYS A 427 3.64 3.45 19.01
N ARG A 428 3.20 4.57 18.43
CA ARG A 428 4.03 5.50 17.65
C ARG A 428 4.40 6.78 18.42
N GLN A 429 4.08 6.87 19.72
CA GLN A 429 4.44 8.02 20.58
C GLN A 429 5.96 8.17 20.74
N LEU A 430 6.44 9.42 20.79
CA LEU A 430 7.84 9.79 21.01
C LEU A 430 7.92 10.85 22.13
N ARG A 431 9.07 10.97 22.81
CA ARG A 431 9.29 12.06 23.77
C ARG A 431 9.51 13.39 23.03
N ALA A 432 9.30 14.51 23.70
CA ALA A 432 9.43 15.83 23.08
C ALA A 432 10.87 16.11 22.59
N GLU A 433 11.86 15.64 23.33
CA GLU A 433 13.29 15.70 22.99
C GLU A 433 13.67 14.79 21.81
N ASP A 434 12.97 13.67 21.61
CA ASP A 434 13.22 12.75 20.48
C ASP A 434 12.90 13.40 19.13
N PHE A 435 12.04 14.43 19.12
CA PHE A 435 11.72 15.21 17.93
C PHE A 435 12.96 15.86 17.29
N ASN A 436 13.97 16.25 18.09
CA ASN A 436 15.19 16.88 17.57
C ASN A 436 16.41 15.94 17.57
N ASN A 437 16.24 14.68 17.98
CA ASN A 437 17.31 13.71 18.05
C ASN A 437 17.33 12.82 16.80
N ASP A 438 18.24 13.11 15.87
CA ASP A 438 18.41 12.33 14.63
C ASP A 438 18.89 10.88 14.85
N ASN A 439 19.24 10.49 16.08
CA ASN A 439 19.57 9.09 16.42
C ASN A 439 18.33 8.27 16.83
N VAL A 440 17.19 8.92 17.07
CA VAL A 440 15.91 8.23 17.31
C VAL A 440 15.26 7.98 15.95
N ASP A 441 15.17 6.70 15.62
CA ASP A 441 14.42 6.17 14.48
C ASP A 441 12.94 6.57 14.58
N ALA A 442 12.32 6.86 13.44
CA ALA A 442 10.89 7.20 13.38
C ALA A 442 10.19 6.66 12.13
N GLY A 443 10.77 5.64 11.50
CA GLY A 443 10.21 4.98 10.33
C GLY A 443 10.13 5.85 9.08
N ASP A 444 9.81 5.20 7.95
CA ASP A 444 10.02 5.74 6.62
C ASP A 444 8.70 5.96 5.88
N ILE A 445 8.55 7.10 5.19
CA ILE A 445 7.40 7.36 4.32
C ILE A 445 7.73 6.97 2.89
N GLY A 446 6.89 6.10 2.33
CA GLY A 446 6.92 5.63 0.95
C GLY A 446 6.33 6.62 -0.08
N ALA A 447 6.71 6.50 -1.35
CA ALA A 447 6.14 7.28 -2.45
C ALA A 447 4.62 7.02 -2.59
N GLY A 448 3.83 8.07 -2.80
CA GLY A 448 2.37 7.96 -2.91
C GLY A 448 1.63 7.51 -1.62
N LYS A 449 2.34 7.21 -0.53
CA LYS A 449 1.73 6.88 0.77
C LYS A 449 0.92 8.07 1.27
N HIS A 450 -0.33 7.81 1.65
CA HIS A 450 -1.21 8.75 2.32
C HIS A 450 -1.30 8.39 3.80
N ILE A 451 -1.12 9.37 4.67
CA ILE A 451 -1.13 9.21 6.14
C ILE A 451 -2.10 10.22 6.73
N THR A 452 -3.09 9.73 7.47
CA THR A 452 -4.05 10.50 8.25
C THR A 452 -3.77 10.32 9.73
N PHE A 453 -3.83 11.41 10.50
CA PHE A 453 -3.92 11.38 11.95
C PHE A 453 -5.04 12.27 12.46
N LEU A 454 -5.59 11.90 13.63
CA LEU A 454 -6.80 12.50 14.21
C LEU A 454 -6.53 12.94 15.65
N PHE A 455 -6.98 14.16 15.96
CA PHE A 455 -7.05 14.66 17.33
C PHE A 455 -8.49 15.04 17.66
N GLU A 456 -8.98 14.59 18.81
CA GLU A 456 -10.20 15.09 19.43
C GLU A 456 -9.84 16.28 20.33
N LEU A 457 -10.45 17.43 20.10
CA LEU A 457 -10.16 18.69 20.78
C LEU A 457 -11.35 19.15 21.62
N THR A 458 -11.08 19.63 22.84
CA THR A 458 -12.00 20.48 23.62
C THR A 458 -11.63 21.94 23.37
N LEU A 459 -12.42 22.66 22.60
CA LEU A 459 -12.19 24.08 22.34
C LEU A 459 -12.60 24.95 23.53
N LYS A 460 -12.10 26.19 23.60
CA LYS A 460 -12.58 27.16 24.59
C LYS A 460 -14.09 27.37 24.50
N GLY A 461 -14.75 27.32 25.64
CA GLY A 461 -16.21 27.43 25.75
C GLY A 461 -16.95 26.09 25.67
N GLN A 462 -16.30 25.00 25.23
CA GLN A 462 -16.83 23.64 25.37
C GLN A 462 -16.55 23.09 26.78
N LYS A 463 -17.33 22.09 27.20
CA LYS A 463 -17.16 21.45 28.52
C LYS A 463 -15.87 20.61 28.57
N ALA A 464 -14.94 21.02 29.41
CA ALA A 464 -13.73 20.25 29.75
C ALA A 464 -14.06 18.96 30.52
N SER A 465 -13.22 17.95 30.36
CA SER A 465 -13.26 16.70 31.15
C SER A 465 -12.40 16.76 32.41
N ILE A 466 -11.34 17.56 32.41
CA ILE A 466 -10.36 17.68 33.50
C ILE A 466 -10.51 19.06 34.14
N ASP A 467 -10.64 19.09 35.47
CA ASP A 467 -10.73 20.33 36.23
C ASP A 467 -9.50 21.23 36.07
N LYS A 468 -9.70 22.55 36.14
CA LYS A 468 -8.59 23.50 36.15
C LYS A 468 -7.77 23.33 37.43
N LEU A 469 -6.45 23.21 37.28
CA LEU A 469 -5.54 23.21 38.43
C LEU A 469 -5.67 24.51 39.23
N ARG A 470 -6.01 24.39 40.53
CA ARG A 470 -6.19 25.51 41.47
C ARG A 470 -4.98 26.47 41.55
N TYR A 471 -3.77 25.95 41.33
CA TYR A 471 -2.52 26.67 41.50
C TYR A 471 -1.75 26.89 40.18
N ALA A 472 -2.28 26.47 39.04
CA ALA A 472 -1.65 26.80 37.77
C ALA A 472 -1.73 28.31 37.52
N PRO A 473 -0.66 28.94 37.01
CA PRO A 473 -0.73 30.34 36.62
C PRO A 473 -1.80 30.52 35.55
N ASP A 474 -2.65 31.52 35.74
CA ASP A 474 -3.70 31.86 34.79
C ASP A 474 -3.03 32.48 33.56
N ASN A 475 -2.70 31.63 32.58
CA ASN A 475 -2.01 31.95 31.34
C ASN A 475 -2.91 32.84 30.45
N LYS A 476 -3.08 34.10 30.86
CA LYS A 476 -3.67 35.18 30.07
C LYS A 476 -2.85 35.28 28.79
N SER A 477 -3.44 34.86 27.68
CA SER A 477 -2.78 34.83 26.37
C SER A 477 -2.07 36.15 26.11
N ALA A 478 -0.75 36.10 25.95
CA ALA A 478 0.02 37.27 25.54
C ALA A 478 -0.61 37.84 24.27
N LYS A 479 -0.75 39.17 24.18
CA LYS A 479 -1.26 39.84 22.97
C LYS A 479 -0.26 39.58 21.84
N SER A 480 -0.56 38.59 21.03
CA SER A 480 0.30 38.06 19.97
C SER A 480 -0.52 37.88 18.70
N ASP A 481 0.09 38.16 17.56
CA ASP A 481 -0.54 37.96 16.24
C ASP A 481 -0.85 36.47 15.95
N LYS A 482 -0.22 35.55 16.71
CA LYS A 482 -0.52 34.11 16.74
C LYS A 482 -1.90 33.77 17.34
N THR A 483 -2.69 34.77 17.77
CA THR A 483 -4.08 34.58 18.23
C THR A 483 -5.03 34.03 17.15
N LYS A 484 -4.61 33.92 15.88
CA LYS A 484 -5.37 33.26 14.81
C LYS A 484 -5.03 31.76 14.63
N GLU A 485 -3.97 31.28 15.28
CA GLU A 485 -3.47 29.92 15.17
C GLU A 485 -4.12 29.01 16.22
N LEU A 486 -4.78 27.93 15.78
CA LEU A 486 -5.30 26.86 16.63
C LEU A 486 -4.16 26.00 17.18
N ALA A 487 -3.19 25.69 16.33
CA ALA A 487 -2.05 24.82 16.63
C ALA A 487 -0.88 25.10 15.67
N TRP A 488 0.30 24.63 16.03
CA TRP A 488 1.52 24.71 15.21
C TRP A 488 2.05 23.30 14.99
N LEU A 489 1.94 22.80 13.75
CA LEU A 489 2.42 21.47 13.36
C LEU A 489 3.83 21.57 12.77
N LYS A 490 4.74 20.77 13.30
CA LYS A 490 6.10 20.58 12.81
C LYS A 490 6.24 19.16 12.26
N ILE A 491 6.87 19.04 11.10
CA ILE A 491 7.26 17.74 10.54
C ILE A 491 8.77 17.75 10.30
N ARG A 492 9.46 16.74 10.82
CA ARG A 492 10.90 16.54 10.62
C ARG A 492 11.14 15.21 9.89
N TRP A 493 12.05 15.21 8.92
CA TRP A 493 12.42 14.03 8.15
C TRP A 493 13.87 14.12 7.66
N LYS A 494 14.51 12.98 7.37
CA LYS A 494 15.75 12.93 6.60
C LYS A 494 15.44 12.66 5.13
N SER A 495 16.25 13.22 4.23
CA SER A 495 16.21 12.82 2.80
C SER A 495 16.59 11.33 2.66
N PRO A 496 16.14 10.60 1.62
CA PRO A 496 16.40 9.15 1.49
C PRO A 496 17.88 8.72 1.53
N GLN A 497 18.78 9.62 1.11
CA GLN A 497 20.24 9.47 1.16
C GLN A 497 20.93 10.45 2.13
N GLY A 498 20.15 11.23 2.90
CA GLY A 498 20.66 12.21 3.85
C GLY A 498 20.82 11.62 5.26
N LYS A 499 21.78 12.15 6.02
CA LYS A 499 21.98 11.80 7.45
C LYS A 499 21.36 12.82 8.41
N GLU A 500 21.34 14.09 8.01
CA GLU A 500 20.75 15.19 8.76
C GLU A 500 19.27 15.37 8.39
N SER A 501 18.45 15.70 9.39
CA SER A 501 17.03 15.96 9.19
C SER A 501 16.71 17.42 8.85
N GLN A 502 15.62 17.58 8.12
CA GLN A 502 15.02 18.85 7.74
C GLN A 502 13.70 19.03 8.49
N LEU A 503 13.43 20.25 8.95
CA LEU A 503 12.20 20.65 9.66
C LEU A 503 11.32 21.54 8.78
N VAL A 504 10.03 21.22 8.63
CA VAL A 504 9.00 22.10 8.05
C VAL A 504 7.93 22.40 9.10
N GLU A 505 7.30 23.56 8.97
CA GLU A 505 6.41 24.12 9.98
C GLU A 505 5.13 24.65 9.33
N PHE A 506 3.99 24.40 9.97
CA PHE A 506 2.66 24.73 9.48
C PHE A 506 1.81 25.34 10.61
N PRO A 507 1.50 26.65 10.57
CA PRO A 507 0.49 27.23 11.45
C PRO A 507 -0.90 26.76 10.99
N LEU A 508 -1.63 26.09 11.88
CA LEU A 508 -3.00 25.64 11.63
C LEU A 508 -3.95 26.72 12.14
N ALA A 509 -4.79 27.28 11.27
CA ALA A 509 -5.74 28.32 11.63
C ALA A 509 -7.04 27.73 12.19
N PHE A 510 -7.74 28.47 13.05
CA PHE A 510 -9.08 28.07 13.48
C PHE A 510 -10.11 28.36 12.38
N ALA A 511 -10.60 27.32 11.71
CA ALA A 511 -11.64 27.42 10.69
C ALA A 511 -12.48 26.12 10.60
N ILE A 512 -13.52 26.00 11.44
CA ILE A 512 -14.52 24.93 11.31
C ILE A 512 -15.34 25.17 10.03
N LYS A 513 -15.49 24.12 9.21
CA LYS A 513 -16.31 24.13 7.98
C LYS A 513 -17.33 22.99 8.03
N ALA A 514 -18.23 22.94 7.06
CA ALA A 514 -19.01 21.72 6.82
C ALA A 514 -18.05 20.57 6.48
N PRO A 515 -18.15 19.40 7.14
CA PRO A 515 -17.17 18.34 6.98
C PRO A 515 -17.19 17.75 5.56
N SER A 516 -16.01 17.52 4.99
CA SER A 516 -15.83 16.80 3.73
C SER A 516 -16.34 15.37 3.82
N GLU A 517 -16.51 14.71 2.67
CA GLU A 517 -16.93 13.31 2.67
C GLU A 517 -15.88 12.40 3.33
N ASP A 518 -14.60 12.55 2.99
CA ASP A 518 -13.52 11.79 3.62
C ASP A 518 -13.44 12.08 5.12
N MET A 519 -13.62 13.33 5.58
CA MET A 519 -13.68 13.63 7.02
C MET A 519 -14.81 12.88 7.74
N ARG A 520 -16.02 12.86 7.17
CA ARG A 520 -17.15 12.09 7.73
C ARG A 520 -16.86 10.58 7.72
N PHE A 521 -16.21 10.09 6.66
CA PHE A 521 -15.86 8.67 6.53
C PHE A 521 -14.78 8.26 7.54
N ARG A 522 -13.65 8.97 7.60
CA ARG A 522 -12.56 8.73 8.56
C ARG A 522 -13.03 8.85 10.01
N ALA A 523 -13.97 9.77 10.31
CA ALA A 523 -14.60 9.83 11.63
C ALA A 523 -15.42 8.57 11.94
N ALA A 524 -16.20 8.03 10.99
CA ALA A 524 -16.92 6.77 11.19
C ALA A 524 -15.96 5.57 11.37
N VAL A 525 -14.85 5.54 10.62
CA VAL A 525 -13.78 4.53 10.74
C VAL A 525 -13.08 4.62 12.11
N ALA A 526 -12.77 5.83 12.58
CA ALA A 526 -12.18 6.05 13.90
C ALA A 526 -13.14 5.68 15.05
N ALA A 527 -14.45 5.92 14.90
CA ALA A 527 -15.46 5.49 15.86
C ALA A 527 -15.59 3.96 15.91
N TYR A 528 -15.55 3.30 14.75
CA TYR A 528 -15.55 1.83 14.64
C TYR A 528 -14.34 1.21 15.33
N GLY A 529 -13.13 1.69 15.05
CA GLY A 529 -11.90 1.19 15.68
C GLY A 529 -11.92 1.38 17.20
N GLN A 530 -12.22 2.59 17.68
CA GLN A 530 -12.36 2.85 19.12
C GLN A 530 -13.42 1.95 19.79
N LYS A 531 -14.56 1.74 19.14
CA LYS A 531 -15.63 0.89 19.71
C LYS A 531 -15.25 -0.60 19.74
N LEU A 532 -14.59 -1.12 18.70
CA LEU A 532 -14.04 -2.50 18.72
C LEU A 532 -12.99 -2.69 19.81
N ARG A 533 -12.19 -1.66 20.11
CA ARG A 533 -11.18 -1.67 21.18
C ARG A 533 -11.79 -1.54 22.59
N GLY A 534 -13.10 -1.33 22.72
CA GLY A 534 -13.77 -1.12 24.01
C GLY A 534 -13.55 0.28 24.62
N SER A 535 -13.19 1.27 23.80
CA SER A 535 -12.85 2.63 24.24
C SER A 535 -14.02 3.34 24.93
N GLU A 536 -13.81 3.78 26.18
CA GLU A 536 -14.84 4.44 27.01
C GLU A 536 -15.45 5.69 26.36
N TYR A 537 -14.66 6.39 25.52
CA TYR A 537 -15.10 7.60 24.81
C TYR A 537 -16.27 7.33 23.84
N LEU A 538 -16.50 6.07 23.46
CA LEU A 538 -17.56 5.63 22.53
C LEU A 538 -18.71 4.89 23.23
N ASN A 539 -18.76 4.83 24.57
CA ASN A 539 -19.79 4.11 25.34
C ASN A 539 -21.23 4.48 24.95
N ASN A 540 -21.51 5.76 24.71
CA ASN A 540 -22.84 6.26 24.31
C ASN A 540 -23.10 6.16 22.79
N THR A 541 -22.17 5.58 22.01
CA THR A 541 -22.29 5.43 20.56
C THR A 541 -22.63 3.99 20.18
N SER A 542 -23.78 3.81 19.53
CA SER A 542 -24.23 2.53 18.99
C SER A 542 -23.56 2.20 17.65
N TRP A 543 -23.39 0.90 17.36
CA TRP A 543 -22.98 0.44 16.02
C TRP A 543 -23.89 0.95 14.90
N GLN A 544 -25.18 1.15 15.20
CA GLN A 544 -26.15 1.66 14.24
C GLN A 544 -25.85 3.10 13.82
N GLN A 545 -25.42 3.96 14.75
CA GLN A 545 -24.96 5.33 14.44
C GLN A 545 -23.69 5.29 13.58
N ILE A 546 -22.69 4.49 13.96
CA ILE A 546 -21.42 4.34 13.21
C ILE A 546 -21.71 3.88 11.77
N LYS A 547 -22.58 2.87 11.60
CA LYS A 547 -23.01 2.39 10.28
C LYS A 547 -23.70 3.46 9.45
N GLN A 548 -24.58 4.26 10.05
CA GLN A 548 -25.26 5.36 9.37
C GLN A 548 -24.29 6.48 8.96
N TRP A 549 -23.29 6.81 9.78
CA TRP A 549 -22.25 7.78 9.43
C TRP A 549 -21.42 7.29 8.23
N ALA A 550 -20.96 6.04 8.27
CA ALA A 550 -20.21 5.41 7.19
C ALA A 550 -21.03 5.35 5.87
N GLN A 551 -22.30 4.95 5.94
CA GLN A 551 -23.20 4.90 4.77
C GLN A 551 -23.40 6.29 4.12
N LYS A 552 -23.58 7.34 4.92
CA LYS A 552 -23.73 8.73 4.44
C LYS A 552 -22.42 9.37 3.94
N ALA A 553 -21.30 8.66 4.07
CA ALA A 553 -19.98 9.13 3.68
C ALA A 553 -19.21 8.12 2.81
N LYS A 554 -19.89 7.11 2.25
CA LYS A 554 -19.22 6.05 1.49
C LYS A 554 -18.48 6.60 0.27
N GLY A 555 -19.07 7.54 -0.45
CA GLY A 555 -18.47 8.09 -1.66
C GLY A 555 -18.28 7.08 -2.79
N GLU A 556 -17.39 7.45 -3.72
CA GLU A 556 -16.83 6.53 -4.71
C GLU A 556 -16.02 5.42 -4.02
N ASP A 557 -16.10 4.21 -4.57
CA ASP A 557 -15.51 3.02 -3.97
C ASP A 557 -15.25 1.95 -5.05
N PRO A 558 -14.36 2.23 -6.01
CA PRO A 558 -14.16 1.36 -7.19
C PRO A 558 -13.61 -0.03 -6.84
N GLN A 559 -12.94 -0.17 -5.69
CA GLN A 559 -12.45 -1.46 -5.18
C GLN A 559 -13.37 -2.13 -4.15
N GLY A 560 -14.47 -1.47 -3.73
CA GLY A 560 -15.43 -2.01 -2.77
C GLY A 560 -15.00 -2.01 -1.28
N TYR A 561 -13.84 -1.43 -0.94
CA TYR A 561 -13.31 -1.40 0.43
C TYR A 561 -14.26 -0.68 1.40
N ARG A 562 -14.85 0.44 0.99
CA ARG A 562 -15.74 1.23 1.86
C ARG A 562 -17.11 0.55 2.04
N ALA A 563 -17.58 -0.19 1.03
CA ALA A 563 -18.77 -1.03 1.10
C ALA A 563 -18.55 -2.25 2.01
N GLU A 564 -17.39 -2.90 1.93
CA GLU A 564 -17.02 -3.97 2.86
C GLU A 564 -16.97 -3.46 4.30
N PHE A 565 -16.33 -2.32 4.55
CA PHE A 565 -16.30 -1.70 5.88
C PHE A 565 -17.71 -1.55 6.47
N ILE A 566 -18.68 -1.07 5.68
CA ILE A 566 -20.09 -0.92 6.10
C ILE A 566 -20.75 -2.28 6.42
N ARG A 567 -20.33 -3.37 5.75
CA ARG A 567 -20.73 -4.76 6.09
C ARG A 567 -20.12 -5.20 7.42
N LEU A 568 -18.82 -4.95 7.65
CA LEU A 568 -18.11 -5.33 8.87
C LEU A 568 -18.67 -4.65 10.13
N ILE A 569 -19.13 -3.38 10.05
CA ILE A 569 -19.88 -2.74 11.15
C ILE A 569 -21.16 -3.52 11.50
N GLY A 570 -21.79 -4.17 10.50
CA GLY A 570 -22.91 -5.08 10.72
C GLY A 570 -22.52 -6.33 11.52
N LEU A 571 -21.45 -7.02 11.10
CA LEU A 571 -20.96 -8.20 11.82
C LEU A 571 -20.53 -7.86 13.25
N ALA A 572 -19.80 -6.75 13.46
CA ALA A 572 -19.41 -6.29 14.79
C ALA A 572 -20.63 -6.05 15.69
N LYS A 573 -21.70 -5.42 15.16
CA LYS A 573 -22.96 -5.23 15.87
C LYS A 573 -23.60 -6.55 16.28
N ASP A 574 -23.72 -7.48 15.33
CA ASP A 574 -24.48 -8.72 15.54
C ASP A 574 -23.73 -9.67 16.50
N LEU A 575 -22.39 -9.60 16.53
CA LEU A 575 -21.54 -10.33 17.47
C LEU A 575 -21.51 -9.70 18.87
N ASP A 576 -21.41 -8.36 18.98
CA ASP A 576 -21.49 -7.64 20.27
C ASP A 576 -22.85 -7.87 20.97
N ASN A 577 -23.95 -7.90 20.19
CA ASN A 577 -25.28 -8.25 20.69
C ASN A 577 -25.45 -9.74 21.07
N SER A 578 -24.49 -10.62 20.76
CA SER A 578 -24.57 -12.06 21.09
C SER A 578 -23.76 -12.45 22.33
N GLN A 579 -22.92 -11.53 22.83
CA GLN A 579 -22.15 -11.71 24.08
C GLN A 579 -22.74 -10.94 25.27
N ASN A 580 -23.75 -10.09 25.04
CA ASN A 580 -24.52 -9.35 26.04
C ASN A 580 -25.96 -9.89 26.15
#